data_AF-A0A2E7W0N2-F1
#
_entry.id   AF-A0A2E7W0N2-F1
#
_cell.length_a   1.000
_cell.length_b   1.000
_cell.length_c   1.000
_cell.angle_alpha   90.00
_cell.angle_beta   90.00
_cell.angle_gamma   90.00
#
_symmetry.space_group_name_H-M   'P 1'
#
loop_
_entity.id
_entity.type
_entity.pdbx_description
1 polymer ?
#
loop_
_entity_poly.entity_id
_entity_poly.type
_entity_poly.pdbx_seq_one_letter_code
_entity_poly.pdbx_strand_id
1 'polypeptide(L)'
;MPIINVLPHLNASLNSLTAVLLICGLVAIKRGNKLFHRRIMLTAISVSAVFLVSYLIYHFNAPVFQFPGSGITVPLYYTLLVSHVILATVVTPLVCIAAWRALRADFDQHKRIVRWTWPIWMFVTISGVMIYVILYHLYQPIS
;
A
#
# COMPACT_ATOMS: atom_id res chain seq x y z
N MET A 1 0.48 -19.44 -16.73
CA MET A 1 -0.88 -18.90 -16.48
C MET A 1 -0.86 -17.39 -16.74
N PRO A 2 -1.56 -16.87 -17.75
CA PRO A 2 -1.50 -15.45 -18.16
C PRO A 2 -1.90 -14.48 -17.04
N ILE A 3 -2.65 -14.93 -16.04
CA ILE A 3 -3.09 -14.12 -14.90
C ILE A 3 -1.91 -13.56 -14.09
N ILE A 4 -0.82 -14.32 -13.92
CA ILE A 4 0.31 -13.94 -13.05
C ILE A 4 1.02 -12.69 -13.57
N ASN A 5 1.07 -12.50 -14.89
CA ASN A 5 1.69 -11.34 -15.53
C ASN A 5 0.85 -10.06 -15.36
N VAL A 6 -0.46 -10.19 -15.11
CA VAL A 6 -1.38 -9.07 -14.90
C VAL A 6 -1.41 -8.61 -13.44
N LEU A 7 -1.13 -9.50 -12.48
CA LEU A 7 -1.18 -9.20 -11.05
C LEU A 7 -0.27 -8.03 -10.63
N PRO A 8 0.97 -7.85 -11.14
CA PRO A 8 1.80 -6.69 -10.81
C PRO A 8 1.15 -5.36 -11.21
N HIS A 9 0.55 -5.30 -12.41
CA HIS A 9 -0.17 -4.12 -12.90
C HIS A 9 -1.40 -3.83 -12.03
N LEU A 10 -2.19 -4.86 -11.72
CA LEU A 10 -3.34 -4.75 -10.82
C LEU A 10 -2.91 -4.26 -9.44
N ASN A 11 -1.84 -4.82 -8.87
CA ASN A 11 -1.30 -4.46 -7.57
C ASN A 11 -0.86 -2.99 -7.53
N ALA A 12 -0.20 -2.50 -8.58
CA ALA A 12 0.20 -1.11 -8.70
C ALA A 12 -1.00 -0.16 -8.84
N SER A 13 -2.02 -0.55 -9.61
CA SER A 13 -3.27 0.22 -9.74
C SER A 13 -4.03 0.29 -8.41
N LEU A 14 -4.13 -0.82 -7.68
CA LEU A 14 -4.80 -0.86 -6.38
C LEU A 14 -4.06 0.00 -5.34
N ASN A 15 -2.73 -0.04 -5.28
CA ASN A 15 -1.95 0.84 -4.40
C ASN A 15 -2.11 2.32 -4.76
N SER A 16 -2.09 2.65 -6.06
CA SER A 16 -2.34 4.00 -6.55
C SER A 16 -3.72 4.50 -6.13
N LEU A 17 -4.74 3.65 -6.27
CA LEU A 17 -6.11 3.96 -5.84
C LEU A 17 -6.18 4.16 -4.33
N THR A 18 -5.54 3.30 -3.52
CA THR A 18 -5.47 3.49 -2.07
C THR A 18 -4.82 4.82 -1.72
N ALA A 19 -3.70 5.20 -2.35
CA ALA A 19 -3.03 6.48 -2.10
C ALA A 19 -3.97 7.68 -2.35
N VAL A 20 -4.71 7.66 -3.46
CA VAL A 20 -5.72 8.69 -3.77
C VAL A 20 -6.82 8.73 -2.70
N LEU A 21 -7.36 7.56 -2.32
CA LEU A 21 -8.38 7.47 -1.28
C LEU A 21 -7.88 7.99 0.07
N LEU A 22 -6.62 7.74 0.45
CA LEU A 22 -6.03 8.26 1.69
C LEU A 22 -5.93 9.79 1.70
N ILE A 23 -5.56 10.39 0.57
CA ILE A 23 -5.55 11.84 0.40
C ILE A 23 -6.98 12.39 0.49
N CYS A 24 -7.93 11.81 -0.24
CA CYS A 24 -9.34 12.19 -0.19
C CYS A 24 -9.91 12.07 1.24
N GLY A 25 -9.56 11.01 1.96
CA GLY A 25 -9.96 10.77 3.34
C GLY A 25 -9.39 11.82 4.29
N LEU A 26 -8.13 12.24 4.10
CA LEU A 26 -7.51 13.32 4.87
C LEU A 26 -8.18 14.68 4.59
N VAL A 27 -8.46 14.99 3.33
CA VAL A 27 -9.17 16.22 2.94
C VAL A 27 -10.58 16.23 3.54
N ALA A 28 -11.30 15.11 3.49
CA ALA A 28 -12.65 14.96 4.03
C ALA A 28 -12.71 15.27 5.53
N ILE A 29 -11.79 14.71 6.32
CA ILE A 29 -11.78 14.92 7.78
C ILE A 29 -11.33 16.33 8.14
N LYS A 30 -10.39 16.93 7.39
CA LYS A 30 -9.99 18.34 7.56
C LYS A 30 -11.13 19.31 7.28
N ARG A 31 -12.06 18.95 6.39
CA ARG A 31 -13.31 19.69 6.11
C ARG A 31 -14.44 19.38 7.10
N GLY A 32 -14.20 18.57 8.13
CA GLY A 32 -15.20 18.17 9.11
C GLY A 32 -16.24 17.15 8.62
N ASN A 33 -16.13 16.66 7.38
CA ASN A 33 -17.09 15.70 6.81
C ASN A 33 -16.77 14.27 7.26
N LYS A 34 -17.15 13.94 8.49
CA LYS A 34 -16.91 12.63 9.13
C LYS A 34 -17.57 11.47 8.39
N LEU A 35 -18.77 11.67 7.84
CA LEU A 35 -19.49 10.62 7.12
C LEU A 35 -18.77 10.24 5.83
N PHE A 36 -18.35 11.24 5.04
CA PHE A 36 -17.60 11.00 3.82
C PHE A 36 -16.22 10.41 4.11
N HIS A 37 -15.51 10.94 5.13
CA HIS A 37 -14.26 10.34 5.61
C HIS A 37 -14.44 8.86 5.92
N ARG A 38 -15.45 8.48 6.73
CA ARG A 38 -15.71 7.08 7.09
C ARG A 38 -15.92 6.20 5.86
N ARG A 39 -16.74 6.65 4.90
CA ARG A 39 -17.00 5.90 3.66
C ARG A 39 -15.71 5.68 2.86
N ILE A 40 -14.94 6.74 2.64
CA ILE A 40 -13.67 6.68 1.90
C ILE A 40 -12.65 5.79 2.60
N MET A 41 -12.52 5.87 3.93
CA MET A 41 -11.57 5.03 4.68
C MET A 41 -11.96 3.55 4.63
N LEU A 42 -13.25 3.21 4.71
CA LEU A 42 -13.70 1.83 4.53
C LEU A 42 -13.40 1.32 3.11
N THR A 43 -13.63 2.15 2.08
CA THR A 43 -13.24 1.81 0.70
C THR A 43 -11.74 1.59 0.59
N ALA A 44 -10.91 2.46 1.19
CA ALA A 44 -9.46 2.32 1.17
C ALA A 44 -9.00 0.99 1.81
N ILE A 45 -9.59 0.62 2.96
CA ILE A 45 -9.31 -0.66 3.63
C ILE A 45 -9.69 -1.83 2.72
N SER A 46 -10.87 -1.80 2.11
CA SER A 46 -11.32 -2.85 1.19
C SER A 46 -10.39 -3.00 -0.02
N VAL A 47 -10.00 -1.88 -0.64
CA VAL A 47 -9.04 -1.87 -1.76
C VAL A 47 -7.69 -2.43 -1.33
N SER A 48 -7.18 -2.06 -0.15
CA SER A 48 -5.94 -2.62 0.40
C SER A 48 -6.03 -4.11 0.73
N ALA A 49 -7.19 -4.60 1.16
CA ALA A 49 -7.41 -6.03 1.38
C ALA A 49 -7.38 -6.81 0.05
N VAL A 50 -8.02 -6.29 -1.00
CA VAL A 50 -7.95 -6.87 -2.36
C VAL A 50 -6.52 -6.86 -2.87
N PHE A 51 -5.79 -5.76 -2.67
CA PHE A 51 -4.36 -5.66 -2.99
C PHE A 51 -3.55 -6.76 -2.29
N LEU A 52 -3.74 -6.94 -0.98
CA LEU A 52 -2.98 -7.92 -0.21
C LEU A 52 -3.23 -9.36 -0.71
N VAL A 53 -4.49 -9.71 -0.99
CA VAL A 53 -4.83 -11.03 -1.55
C VAL A 53 -4.17 -11.22 -2.92
N SER A 54 -4.30 -10.24 -3.82
CA SER A 54 -3.68 -10.26 -5.15
C SER A 54 -2.15 -10.35 -5.08
N TYR A 55 -1.52 -9.60 -4.17
CA TYR A 55 -0.08 -9.63 -3.90
C TYR A 55 0.38 -11.00 -3.41
N LEU A 56 -0.32 -11.61 -2.45
CA LEU A 56 0.04 -12.93 -1.93
C LEU A 56 -0.09 -14.01 -3.01
N ILE A 57 -1.14 -13.95 -3.83
CA ILE A 57 -1.30 -14.86 -4.98
C ILE A 57 -0.11 -14.72 -5.93
N TYR A 58 0.28 -13.48 -6.28
CA TYR A 58 1.46 -13.24 -7.10
C TYR A 58 2.73 -13.78 -6.42
N HIS A 59 2.96 -13.45 -5.15
CA HIS A 59 4.17 -13.78 -4.42
C HIS A 59 4.42 -15.30 -4.30
N PHE A 60 3.37 -16.10 -4.12
CA PHE A 60 3.50 -17.56 -4.01
C PHE A 60 3.60 -18.28 -5.35
N ASN A 61 3.21 -17.65 -6.46
CA ASN A 61 3.14 -18.29 -7.78
C ASN A 61 4.16 -17.73 -8.78
N ALA A 62 4.70 -16.54 -8.55
CA ALA A 62 5.69 -15.92 -9.41
C ALA A 62 7.09 -16.48 -9.10
N PRO A 63 7.96 -16.62 -10.12
CA PRO A 63 9.36 -16.97 -9.89
C PRO A 63 10.05 -15.90 -9.04
N VAL A 64 11.06 -16.31 -8.28
CA VAL A 64 11.89 -15.39 -7.49
C VAL A 64 12.59 -14.44 -8.47
N PHE A 65 12.22 -13.16 -8.41
CA PHE A 65 12.81 -12.13 -9.26
C PHE A 65 14.07 -11.56 -8.60
N GLN A 66 15.18 -11.57 -9.33
CA GLN A 66 16.39 -10.85 -8.95
C GLN A 66 16.45 -9.53 -9.70
N PHE A 67 16.67 -8.43 -8.97
CA PHE A 67 16.77 -7.11 -9.57
C PHE A 67 17.98 -7.03 -10.53
N PRO A 68 17.78 -6.74 -11.83
CA PRO A 68 18.84 -6.82 -12.85
C PRO A 68 19.74 -5.58 -12.90
N GLY A 69 19.56 -4.62 -11.98
CA GLY A 69 20.37 -3.41 -11.91
C GLY A 69 21.84 -3.68 -11.54
N SER A 70 22.68 -2.65 -11.68
CA SER A 70 24.10 -2.70 -11.37
C SER A 70 24.56 -1.47 -10.56
N GLY A 71 25.71 -1.57 -9.91
CA GLY A 71 26.28 -0.49 -9.11
C GLY A 71 25.35 0.00 -7.98
N ILE A 72 25.20 1.31 -7.86
CA ILE A 72 24.43 1.95 -6.76
C ILE A 72 22.92 1.68 -6.81
N THR A 73 22.39 1.26 -7.96
CA THR A 73 20.94 1.05 -8.15
C THR A 73 20.43 -0.17 -7.39
N VAL A 74 21.28 -1.18 -7.20
CA VAL A 74 20.98 -2.40 -6.45
C VAL A 74 20.70 -2.13 -4.97
N PRO A 75 21.62 -1.51 -4.19
CA PRO A 75 21.35 -1.23 -2.78
C PRO A 75 20.21 -0.23 -2.59
N LEU A 76 20.03 0.73 -3.50
CA LEU A 76 18.88 1.65 -3.45
C LEU A 76 17.55 0.93 -3.60
N TYR A 77 17.43 0.05 -4.61
CA TYR A 77 16.24 -0.75 -4.83
C TYR A 77 15.92 -1.64 -3.63
N TYR A 78 16.91 -2.38 -3.11
CA TYR A 78 16.67 -3.27 -1.97
C TYR A 78 16.38 -2.50 -0.68
N THR A 79 16.97 -1.32 -0.48
CA THR A 79 16.61 -0.45 0.65
C THR A 79 15.15 -0.01 0.57
N LEU A 80 14.69 0.40 -0.61
CA LEU A 80 13.28 0.76 -0.85
C LEU A 80 12.36 -0.45 -0.65
N LEU A 81 12.72 -1.61 -1.20
CA LEU A 81 11.91 -2.83 -1.11
C LEU A 81 11.81 -3.33 0.34
N VAL A 82 12.93 -3.43 1.05
CA VAL A 82 12.96 -3.90 2.44
C VAL A 82 12.20 -2.95 3.36
N SER A 83 12.44 -1.64 3.23
CA SER A 83 11.71 -0.65 4.02
C SER A 83 10.20 -0.69 3.73
N HIS A 84 9.80 -0.83 2.47
CA HIS A 84 8.39 -1.00 2.08
C HIS A 84 7.76 -2.23 2.75
N VAL A 85 8.40 -3.41 2.66
CA VAL A 85 7.84 -4.66 3.21
C VAL A 85 7.72 -4.61 4.73
N ILE A 86 8.75 -4.09 5.43
CA ILE A 86 8.71 -3.94 6.90
C ILE A 86 7.58 -2.99 7.30
N LEU A 87 7.50 -1.82 6.66
CA LEU A 87 6.46 -0.83 6.98
C LEU A 87 5.06 -1.32 6.58
N ALA A 88 4.93 -2.07 5.48
CA ALA A 88 3.67 -2.72 5.10
C ALA A 88 3.21 -3.70 6.18
N THR A 89 4.12 -4.53 6.67
CA THR A 89 3.84 -5.50 7.74
C THR A 89 3.39 -4.80 9.02
N VAL A 90 4.01 -3.68 9.37
CA VAL A 90 3.65 -2.89 10.56
C VAL A 90 2.33 -2.14 10.36
N VAL A 91 2.07 -1.60 9.18
CA VAL A 91 0.89 -0.76 8.96
C VAL A 91 -0.41 -1.54 8.88
N THR A 92 -0.38 -2.78 8.36
CA THR A 92 -1.57 -3.64 8.27
C THR A 92 -2.30 -3.80 9.62
N PRO A 93 -1.66 -4.26 10.72
CA PRO A 93 -2.34 -4.35 12.01
C PRO A 93 -2.71 -2.97 12.57
N LEU A 94 -1.91 -1.92 12.32
CA LEU A 94 -2.25 -0.56 12.76
C LEU A 94 -3.54 -0.04 12.11
N VAL A 95 -3.75 -0.31 10.82
CA VAL A 95 -4.99 0.03 10.09
C VAL A 95 -6.18 -0.73 10.68
N CYS A 96 -6.03 -2.02 10.97
CA CYS A 96 -7.06 -2.81 11.62
C CYS A 96 -7.43 -2.24 13.01
N ILE A 97 -6.44 -1.91 13.84
CA ILE A 97 -6.67 -1.31 15.16
C ILE A 97 -7.34 0.06 15.03
N ALA A 98 -6.89 0.90 14.10
CA ALA A 98 -7.47 2.22 13.85
C ALA A 98 -8.94 2.12 13.41
N ALA A 99 -9.25 1.17 12.51
CA ALA A 99 -10.62 0.91 12.05
C ALA A 99 -11.51 0.40 13.19
N TRP A 100 -11.02 -0.56 13.98
CA TRP A 100 -11.74 -1.10 15.13
C TRP A 100 -12.06 -0.04 16.18
N ARG A 101 -11.10 0.84 16.51
CA ARG A 101 -11.31 1.98 17.41
C ARG A 101 -12.38 2.94 16.88
N ALA A 102 -12.36 3.23 15.58
CA ALA A 102 -13.39 4.06 14.95
C ALA A 102 -14.79 3.41 14.99
N LEU A 103 -14.88 2.09 14.81
CA LEU A 103 -16.15 1.35 14.89
C LEU A 103 -16.72 1.32 16.31
N ARG A 104 -15.86 1.34 17.34
CA ARG A 104 -16.25 1.47 18.75
C ARG A 104 -16.53 2.90 19.20
N ALA A 105 -16.51 3.87 18.28
CA ALA A 105 -16.62 5.29 18.57
C ALA A 105 -15.55 5.84 19.53
N ASP A 106 -14.42 5.14 19.69
CA ASP A 106 -13.28 5.59 20.49
C ASP A 106 -12.36 6.48 19.65
N PHE A 107 -12.84 7.69 19.38
CA PHE A 107 -12.19 8.62 18.46
C PHE A 107 -10.89 9.20 19.01
N ASP A 108 -10.72 9.28 20.32
CA ASP A 108 -9.49 9.80 20.92
C ASP A 108 -8.33 8.83 20.74
N GLN A 109 -8.57 7.55 21.01
CA GLN A 109 -7.61 6.50 20.74
C GLN A 109 -7.38 6.27 19.24
N HIS A 110 -8.40 6.46 18.40
CA HIS A 110 -8.27 6.45 16.94
C HIS A 110 -7.34 7.56 16.44
N LYS A 111 -7.54 8.81 16.87
CA LYS A 111 -6.68 9.95 16.48
C LYS A 111 -5.21 9.72 16.87
N ARG A 112 -4.97 9.14 18.07
CA ARG A 112 -3.62 8.86 18.57
C ARG A 112 -2.85 7.84 17.74
N ILE A 113 -3.52 6.83 17.19
CA ILE A 113 -2.86 5.82 16.34
C ILE A 113 -2.75 6.32 14.89
N VAL A 114 -3.80 6.96 14.36
CA VAL A 114 -3.86 7.41 12.95
C VAL A 114 -2.81 8.46 12.61
N ARG A 115 -2.36 9.30 13.56
CA ARG A 115 -1.24 10.24 13.32
C ARG A 115 0.03 9.56 12.82
N TRP A 116 0.23 8.28 13.17
CA TRP A 116 1.36 7.46 12.73
C TRP A 116 0.95 6.50 11.62
N THR A 117 -0.24 5.88 11.73
CA THR A 117 -0.74 4.95 10.71
C THR A 117 -0.89 5.62 9.35
N TRP A 118 -1.46 6.82 9.27
CA TRP A 118 -1.71 7.50 8.00
C TRP A 118 -0.43 7.77 7.19
N PRO A 119 0.64 8.40 7.74
CA PRO A 119 1.85 8.64 6.97
C PRO A 119 2.58 7.34 6.58
N ILE A 120 2.60 6.33 7.45
CA ILE A 120 3.18 5.02 7.11
C ILE A 120 2.40 4.37 5.97
N TRP A 121 1.06 4.41 6.04
CA TRP A 121 0.21 3.80 5.02
C TRP A 121 0.38 4.50 3.68
N MET A 122 0.46 5.83 3.69
CA MET A 122 0.75 6.63 2.50
C MET A 122 2.14 6.32 1.92
N PHE A 123 3.16 6.19 2.76
CA PHE A 123 4.50 5.81 2.32
C PHE A 123 4.50 4.43 1.64
N VAL A 124 3.85 3.43 2.24
CA VAL A 124 3.78 2.06 1.71
C VAL A 124 3.06 2.04 0.36
N THR A 125 1.93 2.73 0.21
CA THR A 125 1.21 2.73 -1.08
C THR A 125 2.00 3.41 -2.19
N ILE A 126 2.66 4.54 -1.92
CA ILE A 126 3.53 5.21 -2.91
C ILE A 126 4.74 4.35 -3.26
N SER A 127 5.47 3.85 -2.25
CA SER A 127 6.67 3.03 -2.48
C SER A 127 6.34 1.73 -3.22
N GLY A 128 5.16 1.14 -3.00
CA GLY A 128 4.70 -0.03 -3.77
C GLY A 128 4.54 0.26 -5.26
N VAL A 129 4.00 1.43 -5.62
CA VAL A 129 3.93 1.89 -7.02
C VAL A 129 5.32 2.16 -7.58
N MET A 130 6.20 2.79 -6.79
CA MET A 130 7.59 3.05 -7.22
C MET A 130 8.36 1.76 -7.51
N ILE A 131 8.25 0.74 -6.64
CA ILE A 131 8.87 -0.57 -6.85
C ILE A 131 8.37 -1.19 -8.16
N TYR A 132 7.06 -1.12 -8.41
CA TYR A 132 6.48 -1.58 -9.68
C TYR A 132 7.05 -0.80 -10.88
N VAL A 133 7.12 0.53 -10.83
CA VAL A 133 7.65 1.33 -11.94
C VAL A 133 9.12 1.01 -12.21
N ILE A 134 9.93 0.89 -11.15
CA ILE A 134 11.35 0.52 -11.27
C ILE A 134 11.50 -0.84 -11.95
N LEU A 135 10.71 -1.83 -11.53
CA LEU A 135 10.80 -3.19 -12.08
C LEU A 135 10.26 -3.30 -13.50
N TYR A 136 9.10 -2.72 -13.81
CA TYR A 136 8.39 -3.02 -15.06
C TYR A 136 8.55 -1.94 -16.15
N HIS A 137 9.11 -0.77 -15.81
CA HIS A 137 9.30 0.31 -16.78
C HIS A 137 10.75 0.78 -16.89
N LEU A 138 11.53 0.76 -15.79
CA LEU A 138 12.94 1.18 -15.83
C LEU A 138 13.92 0.02 -16.04
N TYR A 139 13.66 -1.12 -15.38
CA TYR A 139 14.51 -2.31 -15.41
C TYR A 139 13.71 -3.53 -15.85
N GLN A 140 13.06 -3.40 -17.01
CA GLN A 140 12.22 -4.44 -17.58
C GLN A 140 12.94 -5.79 -17.53
N PRO A 141 12.35 -6.82 -16.90
CA PRO A 141 12.85 -8.18 -17.03
C PRO A 141 12.92 -8.49 -18.52
N ILE A 142 14.10 -8.88 -19.02
CA ILE A 142 14.19 -9.43 -20.37
C ILE A 142 13.29 -10.67 -20.36
N SER A 143 12.22 -10.62 -21.15
CA SER A 143 11.19 -11.66 -21.29
C SER A 143 11.77 -12.97 -21.82
#